data_AF-A0A520HVR2-F1
#
_entry.id   AF-A0A520HVR2-F1
#
_cell.length_a   1.000
_cell.length_b   1.000
_cell.length_c   1.000
_cell.angle_alpha   90.00
_cell.angle_beta   90.00
_cell.angle_gamma   90.00
#
_symmetry.space_group_name_H-M   'P 1'
#
loop_
_entity.id
_entity.type
_entity.pdbx_description
1 polymer ?
#
loop_
_entity_poly.entity_id
_entity_poly.type
_entity_poly.pdbx_seq_one_letter_code
_entity_poly.pdbx_strand_id
1 'polypeptide(L)'
;MTRKYRIALVFSTSLIFHMSSSLGQEVQKFHVFKLENKIGTEEVFSSNKADGRETHIVIRTRDRGQELLLTSSLRANNSELKLVSIGHTSRFKQERLDTTVAVNGGFPVGDNGSIKMREMLIAHWHKAGRPKVVRSSLDRTAIGVHEITGPTTSPDHKGLRTFLINHGLDEIFWTDMEGKGVFMTTNDTEGDKREVVADQYLPQFSTLNQQSTQYLLQAYKESTNSIAKPYAAIAILGGAIIDVARGGELQKNTMVLIINGKIDYVGAIDRSLIPPAAHVIDASNKFLIPGLWDMHAHIFHPSYLQKALLSGVTSVRDMGNEFDFLVQLKDMVGKKSVPSPNLYAAGLLDGKSPATLGTTLATNPEEIKANVRRYHEAGLTQIKVYSSVSKKNFDLIVDEAKRYKMQVVGHLPTGYTLGYFINNGLNSLSHIHFFMNNIKWSSVDLVAANKTLLD
;
A
#
# COMPACT_ATOMS: atom_id res chain seq x y z
N MET A 1 -12.67 -10.40 -8.32
CA MET A 1 -13.93 -9.61 -8.31
C MET A 1 -15.06 -10.64 -8.39
N THR A 2 -16.06 -10.68 -7.50
CA THR A 2 -17.28 -9.85 -7.44
C THR A 2 -17.69 -9.50 -5.98
N ARG A 3 -17.49 -8.31 -5.40
CA ARG A 3 -16.98 -7.03 -5.90
C ARG A 3 -17.75 -6.49 -7.12
N LYS A 4 -18.98 -6.98 -7.36
CA LYS A 4 -19.95 -6.34 -8.27
C LYS A 4 -20.29 -4.90 -7.86
N TYR A 5 -19.65 -4.35 -6.83
CA TYR A 5 -19.92 -4.28 -5.39
C TYR A 5 -18.75 -3.56 -4.68
N ARG A 6 -17.48 -3.59 -5.15
CA ARG A 6 -16.55 -2.43 -4.94
C ARG A 6 -16.72 -1.35 -6.02
N ILE A 7 -17.54 -1.70 -6.99
CA ILE A 7 -18.19 -0.95 -8.06
C ILE A 7 -19.63 -0.82 -7.54
N ALA A 8 -20.26 0.34 -7.50
CA ALA A 8 -21.03 0.73 -6.33
C ALA A 8 -20.23 1.78 -5.60
N LEU A 9 -18.97 1.46 -5.38
CA LEU A 9 -18.48 1.60 -4.01
C LEU A 9 -17.51 2.75 -3.82
N VAL A 10 -17.39 3.55 -4.86
CA VAL A 10 -17.20 4.98 -4.75
C VAL A 10 -18.44 5.71 -5.27
N PHE A 11 -19.31 5.00 -6.01
CA PHE A 11 -20.29 5.61 -6.87
C PHE A 11 -21.15 6.61 -6.06
N SER A 12 -21.34 7.81 -6.52
CA SER A 12 -20.82 8.45 -7.73
C SER A 12 -20.42 9.87 -7.40
N THR A 13 -19.82 10.04 -6.21
CA THR A 13 -19.25 11.24 -5.54
C THR A 13 -19.59 11.31 -4.05
N SER A 14 -20.58 10.53 -3.63
CA SER A 14 -21.19 10.59 -2.30
C SER A 14 -21.64 11.97 -1.84
N LEU A 15 -22.51 12.53 -2.68
CA LEU A 15 -23.74 13.22 -2.30
C LEU A 15 -23.64 14.64 -1.76
N ILE A 16 -23.77 15.58 -2.72
CA ILE A 16 -24.44 16.89 -2.65
C ILE A 16 -25.04 17.09 -1.27
N PHE A 17 -24.36 17.87 -0.45
CA PHE A 17 -24.89 18.16 0.88
C PHE A 17 -26.05 19.15 0.74
N HIS A 18 -27.18 18.68 0.19
CA HIS A 18 -28.46 19.35 0.05
C HIS A 18 -28.35 20.80 -0.45
N MET A 19 -28.50 20.98 -1.77
CA MET A 19 -28.89 22.24 -2.42
C MET A 19 -28.09 23.50 -2.01
N SER A 20 -27.04 23.84 -2.77
CA SER A 20 -26.61 25.21 -3.09
C SER A 20 -25.22 25.14 -3.74
N SER A 21 -24.84 25.87 -4.77
CA SER A 21 -25.52 26.88 -5.58
C SER A 21 -24.55 27.26 -6.70
N SER A 22 -24.76 26.73 -7.90
CA SER A 22 -24.58 27.44 -9.16
C SER A 22 -25.02 26.52 -10.29
N LEU A 23 -25.82 27.06 -11.20
CA LEU A 23 -26.02 26.46 -12.51
C LEU A 23 -24.67 26.53 -13.23
N GLY A 24 -23.88 25.46 -13.15
CA GLY A 24 -22.54 25.44 -13.71
C GLY A 24 -22.01 24.03 -13.87
N GLN A 25 -21.41 23.76 -15.04
CA GLN A 25 -20.61 22.57 -15.28
C GLN A 25 -19.23 22.83 -14.66
N GLU A 26 -18.92 22.17 -13.55
CA GLU A 26 -17.56 22.20 -12.99
C GLU A 26 -16.77 21.04 -13.59
N VAL A 27 -15.62 21.36 -14.20
CA VAL A 27 -14.65 20.37 -14.71
C VAL A 27 -13.39 20.50 -13.87
N GLN A 28 -13.07 19.44 -13.13
CA GLN A 28 -11.81 19.35 -12.41
C GLN A 28 -10.95 18.26 -13.04
N LYS A 29 -9.69 18.60 -13.34
CA LYS A 29 -8.72 17.69 -13.92
C LYS A 29 -7.63 17.38 -12.91
N PHE A 30 -7.33 16.09 -12.78
CA PHE A 30 -6.31 15.57 -11.90
C PHE A 30 -5.34 14.69 -12.67
N HIS A 31 -4.07 14.70 -12.26
CA HIS A 31 -3.04 13.79 -12.75
C HIS A 31 -2.86 12.66 -11.74
N VAL A 32 -2.82 11.43 -12.25
CA VAL A 32 -2.74 10.20 -11.46
C VAL A 32 -1.37 9.58 -11.63
N PHE A 33 -0.77 9.21 -10.51
CA PHE A 33 0.54 8.60 -10.43
C PHE A 33 0.47 7.27 -9.68
N LYS A 34 1.45 6.41 -9.94
CA LYS A 34 1.70 5.16 -9.23
C LYS A 34 3.20 5.07 -8.97
N LEU A 35 3.60 5.20 -7.71
CA LEU A 35 5.01 5.30 -7.29
C LEU A 35 5.72 6.42 -8.04
N GLU A 36 5.14 7.62 -8.00
CA GLU A 36 5.61 8.84 -8.70
C GLU A 36 5.63 8.76 -10.23
N ASN A 37 5.35 7.60 -10.83
CA ASN A 37 5.25 7.49 -12.27
C ASN A 37 3.85 7.93 -12.72
N LYS A 38 3.78 8.92 -13.60
CA LYS A 38 2.50 9.40 -14.11
C LYS A 38 1.85 8.34 -14.99
N ILE A 39 0.74 7.78 -14.53
CA ILE A 39 0.00 6.75 -15.26
C ILE A 39 -1.20 7.32 -16.04
N GLY A 40 -1.67 8.51 -15.68
CA GLY A 40 -2.62 9.24 -16.52
C GLY A 40 -3.39 10.34 -15.80
N THR A 41 -4.69 10.42 -16.05
CA THR A 41 -5.52 11.54 -15.58
C THR A 41 -6.90 11.08 -15.13
N GLU A 42 -7.50 11.84 -14.24
CA GLU A 42 -8.89 11.71 -13.81
C GLU A 42 -9.59 13.06 -14.03
N GLU A 43 -10.65 13.08 -14.84
CA GLU A 43 -11.48 14.26 -15.07
C GLU A 43 -12.85 14.02 -14.46
N VAL A 44 -13.26 14.90 -13.56
CA VAL A 44 -14.57 14.85 -12.90
C VAL A 44 -15.43 15.97 -13.46
N PHE A 45 -16.52 15.58 -14.11
CA PHE A 45 -17.57 16.48 -14.58
C PHE A 45 -18.78 16.29 -13.69
N SER A 46 -19.37 17.38 -13.21
CA SER A 46 -20.65 17.33 -12.52
C SER A 46 -21.64 18.31 -13.13
N SER A 47 -22.89 17.87 -13.27
CA SER A 47 -24.00 18.73 -13.66
C SER A 47 -25.26 18.35 -12.89
N ASN A 48 -26.05 19.35 -12.51
CA ASN A 48 -27.35 19.15 -11.89
C ASN A 48 -28.43 19.25 -12.96
N LYS A 49 -29.43 18.36 -12.92
CA LYS A 49 -30.66 18.57 -13.71
C LYS A 49 -31.41 19.79 -13.19
N ALA A 50 -32.21 20.41 -14.06
CA ALA A 50 -32.99 21.60 -13.76
C ALA A 50 -33.98 21.41 -12.59
N ASP A 51 -34.39 20.17 -12.30
CA ASP A 51 -35.27 19.84 -11.18
C ASP A 51 -34.55 19.74 -9.82
N GLY A 52 -33.21 19.81 -9.80
CA GLY A 52 -32.37 19.71 -8.61
C GLY A 52 -32.37 18.35 -7.91
N ARG A 53 -33.00 17.31 -8.49
CA ARG A 53 -33.17 15.98 -7.87
C ARG A 53 -32.21 14.92 -8.41
N GLU A 54 -31.53 15.22 -9.52
CA GLU A 54 -30.62 14.30 -10.18
C GLU A 54 -29.32 15.02 -10.55
N THR A 55 -28.19 14.38 -10.25
CA THR A 55 -26.86 14.90 -10.55
C THR A 55 -26.10 13.87 -11.36
N HIS A 56 -25.57 14.33 -12.48
CA HIS A 56 -24.87 13.50 -13.45
C HIS A 56 -23.38 13.72 -13.29
N ILE A 57 -22.64 12.62 -13.11
CA ILE A 57 -21.23 12.68 -12.80
C ILE A 57 -20.45 11.78 -13.75
N VAL A 58 -19.57 12.40 -14.51
CA VAL A 58 -18.72 11.66 -15.45
C VAL A 58 -17.32 11.65 -14.89
N ILE A 59 -16.77 10.45 -14.70
CA ILE A 59 -15.36 10.27 -14.35
C ILE A 59 -14.67 9.70 -15.57
N ARG A 60 -13.83 10.52 -16.21
CA ARG A 60 -12.97 10.08 -17.30
C ARG A 60 -11.60 9.78 -16.75
N THR A 61 -11.25 8.50 -16.70
CA THR A 61 -9.91 8.07 -16.31
C THR A 61 -9.14 7.65 -17.54
N ARG A 62 -7.89 8.10 -17.64
CA ARG A 62 -6.91 7.57 -18.60
C ARG A 62 -5.83 6.86 -17.80
N ASP A 63 -5.52 5.62 -18.15
CA ASP A 63 -4.49 4.80 -17.52
C ASP A 63 -3.59 4.20 -18.60
N ARG A 64 -2.29 4.55 -18.58
CA ARG A 64 -1.26 4.10 -19.52
C ARG A 64 -1.68 4.24 -20.99
N GLY A 65 -2.39 5.32 -21.30
CA GLY A 65 -2.90 5.62 -22.64
C GLY A 65 -4.24 4.95 -23.00
N GLN A 66 -4.75 4.02 -22.19
CA GLN A 66 -6.09 3.48 -22.35
C GLN A 66 -7.13 4.37 -21.67
N GLU A 67 -8.18 4.71 -22.40
CA GLU A 67 -9.33 5.41 -21.83
C GLU A 67 -10.22 4.41 -21.08
N LEU A 68 -10.38 4.65 -19.79
CA LEU A 68 -11.28 3.95 -18.88
C LEU A 68 -12.41 4.91 -18.54
N LEU A 69 -13.41 4.95 -19.42
CA LEU A 69 -14.59 5.77 -19.20
C LEU A 69 -15.53 5.06 -18.21
N LEU A 70 -15.78 5.70 -17.07
CA LEU A 70 -16.83 5.32 -16.14
C LEU A 70 -17.82 6.47 -16.00
N THR A 71 -19.00 6.32 -16.60
CA THR A 71 -20.09 7.28 -16.44
C THR A 71 -20.94 6.85 -15.26
N SER A 72 -21.25 7.76 -14.33
CA SER A 72 -22.04 7.47 -13.14
C SER A 72 -23.16 8.49 -12.93
N SER A 73 -24.42 8.07 -12.96
CA SER A 73 -25.55 8.94 -12.62
C SER A 73 -26.05 8.66 -11.20
N LEU A 74 -26.40 9.74 -10.50
CA LEU A 74 -26.97 9.70 -9.16
C LEU A 74 -28.34 10.36 -9.15
N ARG A 75 -29.32 9.65 -8.59
CA ARG A 75 -30.64 10.20 -8.29
C ARG A 75 -30.88 10.09 -6.79
N ALA A 76 -31.16 11.23 -6.16
CA ALA A 76 -31.46 11.30 -4.73
C ALA A 76 -32.95 11.59 -4.51
N ASN A 77 -33.57 10.88 -3.57
CA ASN A 77 -34.86 11.26 -2.98
C ASN A 77 -34.72 11.30 -1.44
N ASN A 78 -35.79 11.64 -0.71
CA ASN A 78 -35.74 11.85 0.74
C ASN A 78 -35.35 10.59 1.56
N SER A 79 -35.40 9.39 0.97
CA SER A 79 -35.16 8.11 1.67
C SER A 79 -34.17 7.18 0.98
N GLU A 80 -33.87 7.39 -0.31
CA GLU A 80 -33.10 6.47 -1.14
C GLU A 80 -32.17 7.20 -2.12
N LEU A 81 -31.04 6.55 -2.38
CA LEU A 81 -30.04 6.97 -3.34
C LEU A 81 -29.90 5.92 -4.42
N LYS A 82 -30.41 6.24 -5.61
CA LYS A 82 -30.30 5.37 -6.77
C LYS A 82 -29.13 5.77 -7.62
N LEU A 83 -28.43 4.76 -8.09
CA LEU A 83 -27.10 4.94 -8.60
C LEU A 83 -26.81 3.96 -9.73
N VAL A 84 -26.42 4.52 -10.87
CA VAL A 84 -26.15 3.74 -12.07
C VAL A 84 -24.78 4.12 -12.60
N SER A 85 -23.91 3.13 -12.81
CA SER A 85 -22.70 3.36 -13.62
C SER A 85 -22.53 2.35 -14.73
N ILE A 86 -21.98 2.87 -15.82
CA ILE A 86 -21.81 2.17 -17.07
C ILE A 86 -20.41 2.53 -17.57
N GLY A 87 -19.59 1.53 -17.90
CA GLY A 87 -18.25 1.81 -18.38
C GLY A 87 -17.36 0.60 -18.59
N HIS A 88 -16.12 0.91 -18.95
CA HIS A 88 -15.01 -0.04 -19.08
C HIS A 88 -13.97 0.27 -18.01
N THR A 89 -13.38 -0.77 -17.41
CA THR A 89 -12.25 -0.63 -16.48
C THR A 89 -11.08 -1.48 -17.01
N SER A 90 -9.88 -1.28 -16.46
CA SER A 90 -8.67 -2.05 -16.85
C SER A 90 -8.82 -3.58 -16.69
N ARG A 91 -9.83 -4.02 -15.92
CA ARG A 91 -10.10 -5.44 -15.64
C ARG A 91 -11.46 -5.94 -16.17
N PHE A 92 -12.36 -5.06 -16.62
CA PHE A 92 -13.73 -5.44 -17.02
C PHE A 92 -14.20 -4.70 -18.28
N LYS A 93 -14.75 -5.45 -19.25
CA LYS A 93 -15.36 -4.90 -20.46
C LYS A 93 -16.88 -4.79 -20.28
N GLN A 94 -17.40 -3.55 -20.33
CA GLN A 94 -18.82 -3.21 -20.47
C GLN A 94 -19.75 -3.83 -19.42
N GLU A 95 -19.64 -3.40 -18.17
CA GLU A 95 -20.60 -3.75 -17.11
C GLU A 95 -21.50 -2.55 -16.76
N ARG A 96 -22.81 -2.83 -16.58
CA ARG A 96 -23.77 -1.92 -15.97
C ARG A 96 -23.99 -2.34 -14.52
N LEU A 97 -23.80 -1.40 -13.60
CA LEU A 97 -24.25 -1.55 -12.23
C LEU A 97 -25.42 -0.61 -11.96
N ASP A 98 -26.47 -1.15 -11.35
CA ASP A 98 -27.68 -0.44 -10.95
C ASP A 98 -27.95 -0.83 -9.49
N THR A 99 -27.77 0.11 -8.56
CA THR A 99 -27.92 -0.14 -7.12
C THR A 99 -28.71 0.98 -6.43
N THR A 100 -29.32 0.65 -5.29
CA THR A 100 -30.02 1.60 -4.44
C THR A 100 -29.53 1.42 -3.01
N VAL A 101 -29.19 2.53 -2.34
CA VAL A 101 -28.70 2.53 -0.96
C VAL A 101 -29.64 3.36 -0.10
N ALA A 102 -30.03 2.82 1.06
CA ALA A 102 -30.77 3.56 2.06
C ALA A 102 -29.89 4.65 2.67
N VAL A 103 -30.43 5.84 2.89
CA VAL A 103 -29.71 6.93 3.57
C VAL A 103 -29.62 6.61 5.07
N ASN A 104 -28.68 5.74 5.43
CA ASN A 104 -28.37 5.42 6.82
C ASN A 104 -27.22 6.32 7.27
N GLY A 105 -27.49 7.25 8.19
CA GLY A 105 -26.55 8.30 8.62
C GLY A 105 -25.08 7.86 8.66
N GLY A 106 -24.25 8.54 7.86
CA GLY A 106 -22.84 8.25 7.64
C GLY A 106 -22.34 8.82 6.30
N PHE A 107 -21.03 8.73 6.03
CA PHE A 107 -20.42 9.14 4.76
C PHE A 107 -19.80 7.91 4.10
N PRO A 108 -20.19 7.50 2.88
CA PRO A 108 -19.65 6.30 2.26
C PRO A 108 -18.21 6.61 1.82
N VAL A 109 -17.19 5.98 2.41
CA VAL A 109 -15.77 6.04 1.99
C VAL A 109 -15.25 4.62 1.82
N GLY A 110 -14.40 4.43 0.81
CA GLY A 110 -13.62 3.21 0.63
C GLY A 110 -12.19 3.48 0.18
N ASP A 111 -11.37 2.43 0.23
CA ASP A 111 -9.91 2.37 -0.03
C ASP A 111 -9.45 2.83 -1.42
N ASN A 112 -10.36 3.21 -2.31
CA ASN A 112 -10.07 3.50 -3.72
C ASN A 112 -10.85 4.70 -4.26
N GLY A 113 -11.31 5.58 -3.38
CA GLY A 113 -12.10 6.73 -3.79
C GLY A 113 -11.30 7.80 -4.51
N SER A 114 -12.03 8.62 -5.28
CA SER A 114 -11.44 9.77 -5.97
C SER A 114 -11.02 10.85 -4.97
N ILE A 115 -10.18 11.75 -5.45
CA ILE A 115 -9.82 12.96 -4.70
C ILE A 115 -11.05 13.82 -4.37
N LYS A 116 -12.05 13.86 -5.28
CA LYS A 116 -13.32 14.56 -5.05
C LYS A 116 -14.14 13.95 -3.91
N MET A 117 -14.04 12.64 -3.72
CA MET A 117 -14.68 11.96 -2.61
C MET A 117 -14.08 12.39 -1.26
N ARG A 118 -12.76 12.60 -1.20
CA ARG A 118 -12.08 13.12 0.00
C ARG A 118 -12.45 14.58 0.24
N GLU A 119 -12.53 15.38 -0.82
CA GLU A 119 -13.04 16.76 -0.75
C GLU A 119 -14.41 16.82 -0.05
N MET A 120 -15.33 15.95 -0.49
CA MET A 120 -16.68 15.87 0.05
C MET A 120 -16.74 15.32 1.47
N LEU A 121 -15.85 14.39 1.82
CA LEU A 121 -15.69 13.92 3.20
C LEU A 121 -15.28 15.08 4.12
N ILE A 122 -14.30 15.91 3.72
CA ILE A 122 -13.86 17.06 4.50
C ILE A 122 -14.99 18.08 4.66
N ALA A 123 -15.74 18.37 3.59
CA ALA A 123 -16.91 19.25 3.66
C ALA A 123 -17.98 18.70 4.61
N HIS A 124 -18.27 17.39 4.54
CA HIS A 124 -19.21 16.72 5.43
C HIS A 124 -18.75 16.79 6.89
N TRP A 125 -17.48 16.49 7.15
CA TRP A 125 -16.87 16.55 8.47
C TRP A 125 -16.94 17.96 9.07
N HIS A 126 -16.68 19.00 8.27
CA HIS A 126 -16.85 20.39 8.68
C HIS A 126 -18.31 20.73 9.04
N LYS A 127 -19.27 20.38 8.19
CA LYS A 127 -20.70 20.62 8.44
C LYS A 127 -21.23 19.87 9.66
N ALA A 128 -20.67 18.71 9.96
CA ALA A 128 -20.99 17.91 11.14
C ALA A 128 -20.32 18.42 12.44
N GLY A 129 -19.65 19.57 12.42
CA GLY A 129 -19.00 20.14 13.61
C GLY A 129 -17.67 19.48 13.97
N ARG A 130 -16.95 18.95 12.97
CA ARG A 130 -15.60 18.34 13.10
C ARG A 130 -15.56 17.17 14.11
N PRO A 131 -16.41 16.15 13.97
CA PRO A 131 -16.44 15.01 14.88
C PRO A 131 -15.11 14.24 14.83
N LYS A 132 -14.73 13.59 15.95
CA LYS A 132 -13.54 12.72 15.98
C LYS A 132 -13.64 11.53 15.02
N VAL A 133 -14.85 11.04 14.80
CA VAL A 133 -15.13 9.88 13.96
C VAL A 133 -16.38 10.14 13.12
N VAL A 134 -16.24 9.94 11.81
CA VAL A 134 -17.36 9.78 10.87
C VAL A 134 -17.56 8.27 10.65
N ARG A 135 -18.80 7.80 10.52
CA ARG A 135 -19.07 6.38 10.24
C ARG A 135 -19.34 6.18 8.77
N SER A 136 -18.69 5.18 8.17
CA SER A 136 -18.98 4.74 6.81
C SER A 136 -20.42 4.27 6.69
N SER A 137 -21.17 4.77 5.70
CA SER A 137 -22.51 4.26 5.43
C SER A 137 -22.50 2.94 4.65
N LEU A 138 -21.34 2.49 4.17
CA LEU A 138 -21.18 1.25 3.42
C LEU A 138 -21.06 0.02 4.34
N ASP A 139 -20.21 0.15 5.36
CA ASP A 139 -19.76 -0.96 6.20
C ASP A 139 -19.58 -0.58 7.68
N ARG A 140 -19.96 0.65 8.06
CA ARG A 140 -19.85 1.21 9.43
C ARG A 140 -18.42 1.37 9.94
N THR A 141 -17.42 1.20 9.08
CA THR A 141 -16.01 1.48 9.36
C THR A 141 -15.86 2.89 9.93
N ALA A 142 -15.05 3.02 10.99
CA ALA A 142 -14.74 4.30 11.60
C ALA A 142 -13.77 5.07 10.69
N ILE A 143 -14.11 6.31 10.37
CA ILE A 143 -13.31 7.23 9.59
C ILE A 143 -12.86 8.35 10.52
N GLY A 144 -11.58 8.32 10.92
CA GLY A 144 -10.93 9.44 11.58
C GLY A 144 -10.57 10.51 10.56
N VAL A 145 -10.85 11.77 10.88
CA VAL A 145 -10.39 12.92 10.09
C VAL A 145 -9.71 13.89 11.06
N HIS A 146 -8.44 14.16 10.82
CA HIS A 146 -7.64 15.09 11.61
C HIS A 146 -6.99 16.11 10.69
N GLU A 147 -7.25 17.39 10.89
CA GLU A 147 -6.53 18.47 10.21
C GLU A 147 -5.13 18.63 10.84
N ILE A 148 -4.08 18.42 10.05
CA ILE A 148 -2.69 18.58 10.51
C ILE A 148 -2.43 20.10 10.59
N THR A 149 -2.34 20.60 11.82
CA THR A 149 -2.10 22.00 12.24
C THR A 149 -2.15 23.09 11.15
N GLY A 150 -3.30 23.77 11.03
CA GLY A 150 -3.47 25.06 10.36
C GLY A 150 -3.12 25.12 8.86
N PRO A 151 -3.30 26.27 8.19
CA PRO A 151 -2.84 26.45 6.83
C PRO A 151 -1.31 26.33 6.77
N THR A 152 -0.80 25.62 5.77
CA THR A 152 0.64 25.50 5.56
C THR A 152 1.23 26.87 5.23
N THR A 153 2.27 27.25 5.97
CA THR A 153 2.99 28.53 5.78
C THR A 153 4.28 28.34 4.98
N SER A 154 4.63 27.09 4.62
CA SER A 154 5.72 26.79 3.69
C SER A 154 5.54 27.59 2.39
N PRO A 155 6.59 28.26 1.87
CA PRO A 155 6.49 29.02 0.62
C PRO A 155 5.88 28.22 -0.54
N ASP A 156 6.21 26.92 -0.64
CA ASP A 156 5.76 26.06 -1.72
C ASP A 156 4.29 25.62 -1.60
N HIS A 157 3.71 25.69 -0.40
CA HIS A 157 2.38 25.15 -0.08
C HIS A 157 1.49 26.17 0.62
N LYS A 158 1.80 27.46 0.46
CA LYS A 158 1.12 28.56 1.16
C LYS A 158 -0.38 28.55 0.83
N GLY A 159 -1.21 28.57 1.87
CA GLY A 159 -2.67 28.59 1.72
C GLY A 159 -3.27 27.23 1.37
N LEU A 160 -2.54 26.15 1.62
CA LEU A 160 -3.09 24.79 1.60
C LEU A 160 -3.38 24.30 3.01
N ARG A 161 -4.42 23.47 3.14
CA ARG A 161 -4.77 22.75 4.38
C ARG A 161 -4.48 21.27 4.18
N THR A 162 -4.06 20.59 5.24
CA THR A 162 -3.69 19.17 5.17
C THR A 162 -4.49 18.37 6.19
N PHE A 163 -4.93 17.20 5.79
CA PHE A 163 -5.74 16.30 6.60
C PHE A 163 -5.14 14.90 6.57
N LEU A 164 -5.07 14.28 7.75
CA LEU A 164 -4.90 12.85 7.91
C LEU A 164 -6.29 12.20 7.97
N ILE A 165 -6.53 11.23 7.10
CA ILE A 165 -7.78 10.46 7.06
C ILE A 165 -7.43 9.00 7.39
N ASN A 166 -8.04 8.45 8.44
CA ASN A 166 -7.79 7.08 8.92
C ASN A 166 -9.05 6.24 8.79
N HIS A 167 -9.04 5.22 7.92
CA HIS A 167 -10.22 4.38 7.67
C HIS A 167 -9.89 2.89 7.43
N GLY A 168 -8.77 2.43 7.98
CA GLY A 168 -8.15 1.14 7.63
C GLY A 168 -6.92 1.30 6.73
N LEU A 169 -6.81 2.47 6.10
CA LEU A 169 -5.62 3.05 5.50
C LEU A 169 -5.41 4.46 6.09
N ASP A 170 -4.15 4.91 6.16
CA ASP A 170 -3.83 6.29 6.50
C ASP A 170 -3.56 7.05 5.22
N GLU A 171 -4.30 8.13 5.00
CA GLU A 171 -4.21 8.95 3.79
C GLU A 171 -3.89 10.39 4.17
N ILE A 172 -3.01 11.01 3.39
CA ILE A 172 -2.84 12.46 3.44
C ILE A 172 -3.66 13.06 2.32
N PHE A 173 -4.50 14.01 2.69
CA PHE A 173 -5.33 14.76 1.76
C PHE A 173 -5.11 16.26 1.93
N TRP A 174 -4.90 16.96 0.84
CA TRP A 174 -4.66 18.39 0.80
C TRP A 174 -5.82 19.10 0.14
N THR A 175 -6.20 20.25 0.69
CA THR A 175 -7.14 21.17 0.06
C THR A 175 -6.56 22.56 -0.07
N ASP A 176 -7.12 23.38 -0.95
CA ASP A 176 -6.96 24.83 -0.87
C ASP A 176 -7.81 25.41 0.27
N MET A 177 -7.80 26.74 0.43
CA MET A 177 -8.59 27.44 1.45
C MET A 177 -10.11 27.39 1.19
N GLU A 178 -10.54 27.16 -0.06
CA GLU A 178 -11.95 26.96 -0.41
C GLU A 178 -12.42 25.53 -0.11
N GLY A 179 -11.48 24.64 0.22
CA GLY A 179 -11.74 23.24 0.53
C GLY A 179 -11.72 22.34 -0.70
N LYS A 180 -11.24 22.81 -1.87
CA LYS A 180 -11.11 21.99 -3.07
C LYS A 180 -9.91 21.07 -3.00
N GLY A 181 -10.02 19.85 -3.52
CA GLY A 181 -8.96 18.84 -3.47
C GLY A 181 -7.73 19.24 -4.29
N VAL A 182 -6.56 19.21 -3.65
CA VAL A 182 -5.28 19.60 -4.23
C VAL A 182 -4.38 18.40 -4.49
N PHE A 183 -4.17 17.58 -3.46
CA PHE A 183 -3.29 16.42 -3.52
C PHE A 183 -3.77 15.31 -2.59
N MET A 184 -3.54 14.07 -2.96
CA MET A 184 -3.86 12.92 -2.12
C MET A 184 -2.85 11.78 -2.32
N THR A 185 -2.48 11.12 -1.22
CA THR A 185 -1.88 9.79 -1.24
C THR A 185 -2.90 8.76 -0.78
N THR A 186 -3.05 7.67 -1.54
CA THR A 186 -3.95 6.55 -1.24
C THR A 186 -3.39 5.27 -1.85
N ASN A 187 -4.18 4.20 -1.90
CA ASN A 187 -3.88 2.98 -2.62
C ASN A 187 -4.81 2.79 -3.82
N ASP A 188 -4.33 2.10 -4.83
CA ASP A 188 -5.14 1.61 -5.93
C ASP A 188 -5.83 0.28 -5.58
N THR A 189 -6.53 -0.28 -6.57
CA THR A 189 -7.33 -1.49 -6.37
C THR A 189 -6.51 -2.77 -6.21
N GLU A 190 -5.22 -2.69 -6.52
CA GLU A 190 -4.20 -3.73 -6.41
C GLU A 190 -3.46 -3.62 -5.07
N GLY A 191 -3.68 -2.51 -4.34
CA GLY A 191 -3.01 -2.19 -3.09
C GLY A 191 -1.73 -1.39 -3.28
N ASP A 192 -1.43 -0.95 -4.51
CA ASP A 192 -0.25 -0.15 -4.81
C ASP A 192 -0.46 1.31 -4.46
N LYS A 193 0.62 2.01 -4.08
CA LYS A 193 0.54 3.45 -3.82
C LYS A 193 0.02 4.19 -5.04
N ARG A 194 -0.94 5.08 -4.82
CA ARG A 194 -1.54 5.96 -5.82
C ARG A 194 -1.50 7.39 -5.30
N GLU A 195 -0.97 8.28 -6.12
CA GLU A 195 -0.98 9.71 -5.85
C GLU A 195 -1.86 10.42 -6.89
N VAL A 196 -2.55 11.47 -6.44
CA VAL A 196 -3.42 12.27 -7.30
C VAL A 196 -3.16 13.74 -7.00
N VAL A 197 -2.95 14.56 -8.02
CA VAL A 197 -2.73 16.01 -7.90
C VAL A 197 -3.62 16.78 -8.87
N ALA A 198 -4.20 17.88 -8.43
CA ALA A 198 -4.96 18.78 -9.31
C ALA A 198 -4.05 19.44 -10.35
N ASP A 199 -4.56 19.67 -11.55
CA ASP A 199 -3.81 20.16 -12.72
C ASP A 199 -2.99 21.43 -12.41
N GLN A 200 -3.61 22.40 -11.74
CA GLN A 200 -2.96 23.66 -11.34
C GLN A 200 -1.83 23.50 -10.30
N TYR A 201 -1.77 22.37 -9.60
CA TYR A 201 -0.75 22.04 -8.60
C TYR A 201 0.26 20.99 -9.09
N LEU A 202 0.19 20.57 -10.36
CA LEU A 202 1.12 19.60 -10.93
C LEU A 202 2.61 19.97 -10.73
N PRO A 203 3.04 21.26 -10.86
CA PRO A 203 4.43 21.63 -10.59
C PRO A 203 4.88 21.39 -9.14
N GLN A 204 3.95 21.31 -8.19
CA GLN A 204 4.23 21.07 -6.76
C GLN A 204 4.12 19.59 -6.38
N PHE A 205 3.88 18.68 -7.33
CA PHE A 205 3.67 17.25 -7.06
C PHE A 205 4.75 16.64 -6.15
N SER A 206 6.02 16.85 -6.50
CA SER A 206 7.14 16.25 -5.77
C SER A 206 7.22 16.75 -4.33
N THR A 207 7.07 18.07 -4.11
CA THR A 207 7.12 18.65 -2.76
C THR A 207 5.90 18.25 -1.92
N LEU A 208 4.71 18.14 -2.53
CA LEU A 208 3.49 17.65 -1.86
C LEU A 208 3.60 16.17 -1.47
N ASN A 209 4.14 15.32 -2.36
CA ASN A 209 4.37 13.89 -2.06
C ASN A 209 5.39 13.70 -0.93
N GLN A 210 6.50 14.44 -0.98
CA GLN A 210 7.53 14.40 0.05
C GLN A 210 6.99 14.86 1.41
N GLN A 211 6.26 15.98 1.45
CA GLN A 211 5.67 16.50 2.69
C GLN A 211 4.60 15.55 3.25
N SER A 212 3.79 14.95 2.39
CA SER A 212 2.81 13.93 2.79
C SER A 212 3.48 12.71 3.41
N THR A 213 4.61 12.28 2.86
CA THR A 213 5.44 11.21 3.44
C THR A 213 5.90 11.57 4.85
N GLN A 214 6.38 12.79 5.08
CA GLN A 214 6.78 13.25 6.42
C GLN A 214 5.62 13.19 7.41
N TYR A 215 4.43 13.64 6.99
CA TYR A 215 3.25 13.62 7.86
C TYR A 215 2.82 12.20 8.21
N LEU A 216 2.85 11.25 7.27
CA LEU A 216 2.54 9.84 7.56
C LEU A 216 3.54 9.23 8.54
N LEU A 217 4.84 9.50 8.34
CA LEU A 217 5.91 9.04 9.23
C LEU A 217 5.75 9.62 10.63
N GLN A 218 5.47 10.93 10.73
CA GLN A 218 5.26 11.60 12.01
C GLN A 218 4.00 11.08 12.73
N ALA A 219 2.88 10.95 12.03
CA ALA A 219 1.64 10.40 12.59
C ALA A 219 1.84 8.98 13.13
N TYR A 220 2.62 8.15 12.42
CA TYR A 220 2.97 6.81 12.87
C TYR A 220 3.84 6.81 14.14
N LYS A 221 4.81 7.72 14.22
CA LYS A 221 5.62 7.89 15.43
C LYS A 221 4.77 8.34 16.62
N GLU A 222 3.86 9.28 16.42
CA GLU A 222 2.97 9.76 17.48
C GLU A 222 2.01 8.68 17.97
N SER A 223 1.46 7.87 17.07
CA SER A 223 0.54 6.78 17.44
C SER A 223 1.22 5.66 18.25
N THR A 224 2.56 5.59 18.23
CA THR A 224 3.35 4.56 18.91
C THR A 224 4.08 5.01 20.18
N ASN A 225 3.96 6.28 20.56
CA ASN A 225 4.66 6.88 21.73
C ASN A 225 4.28 6.26 23.10
N SER A 226 3.22 5.46 23.19
CA SER A 226 2.73 4.86 24.44
C SER A 226 3.23 3.43 24.69
N ILE A 227 4.12 2.90 23.85
CA ILE A 227 4.49 1.49 23.90
C ILE A 227 5.48 1.22 25.04
N ALA A 228 5.19 0.16 25.81
CA ALA A 228 5.93 -0.23 27.01
C ALA A 228 7.42 -0.54 26.70
N LYS A 229 8.28 -0.33 27.70
CA LYS A 229 9.71 -0.67 27.60
C LYS A 229 9.88 -2.18 27.37
N PRO A 230 10.86 -2.61 26.55
CA PRO A 230 11.12 -4.03 26.36
C PRO A 230 11.57 -4.70 27.66
N TYR A 231 11.12 -5.93 27.89
CA TYR A 231 11.60 -6.75 29.01
C TYR A 231 13.03 -7.24 28.74
N ALA A 232 13.90 -7.19 29.75
CA ALA A 232 15.26 -7.71 29.65
C ALA A 232 15.27 -9.26 29.55
N ALA A 233 14.30 -9.92 30.17
CA ALA A 233 14.10 -11.36 30.06
C ALA A 233 12.61 -11.70 29.94
N ILE A 234 12.26 -12.65 29.08
CA ILE A 234 10.92 -13.21 28.91
C ILE A 234 11.02 -14.73 28.99
N ALA A 235 10.20 -15.36 29.81
CA ALA A 235 10.07 -16.81 29.89
C ALA A 235 8.67 -17.23 29.47
N ILE A 236 8.55 -18.02 28.40
CA ILE A 236 7.28 -18.55 27.89
C ILE A 236 7.20 -20.02 28.30
N LEU A 237 6.21 -20.41 29.09
CA LEU A 237 6.16 -21.72 29.76
C LEU A 237 4.97 -22.57 29.30
N GLY A 238 5.19 -23.89 29.12
CA GLY A 238 4.13 -24.87 28.98
C GLY A 238 3.50 -25.00 27.58
N GLY A 239 3.99 -24.24 26.60
CA GLY A 239 3.47 -24.26 25.23
C GLY A 239 3.93 -25.48 24.43
N ALA A 240 3.18 -25.80 23.37
CA ALA A 240 3.58 -26.76 22.36
C ALA A 240 4.31 -26.06 21.21
N ILE A 241 5.62 -26.24 21.10
CA ILE A 241 6.41 -25.66 19.99
C ILE A 241 6.15 -26.44 18.71
N ILE A 242 5.87 -25.72 17.62
CA ILE A 242 5.94 -26.24 16.26
C ILE A 242 7.37 -26.03 15.76
N ASP A 243 8.16 -27.10 15.73
CA ASP A 243 9.55 -27.04 15.28
C ASP A 243 9.62 -27.11 13.76
N VAL A 244 9.70 -25.94 13.13
CA VAL A 244 9.79 -25.81 11.67
C VAL A 244 11.07 -26.42 11.08
N ALA A 245 12.15 -26.53 11.85
CA ALA A 245 13.40 -27.15 11.39
C ALA A 245 13.29 -28.69 11.35
N ARG A 246 12.37 -29.26 12.13
CA ARG A 246 12.07 -30.70 12.17
C ARG A 246 10.76 -31.04 11.46
N GLY A 247 10.43 -30.32 10.40
CA GLY A 247 9.24 -30.62 9.59
C GLY A 247 7.90 -30.39 10.29
N GLY A 248 7.87 -29.57 11.35
CA GLY A 248 6.65 -29.24 12.09
C GLY A 248 6.31 -30.18 13.25
N GLU A 249 7.29 -30.97 13.73
CA GLU A 249 7.13 -31.78 14.94
C GLU A 249 6.68 -30.94 16.15
N LEU A 250 5.79 -31.52 16.96
CA LEU A 250 5.25 -30.87 18.15
C LEU A 250 6.02 -31.28 19.41
N GLN A 251 6.71 -30.32 20.03
CA GLN A 251 7.34 -30.48 21.33
C GLN A 251 6.46 -29.86 22.40
N LYS A 252 5.79 -30.71 23.21
CA LYS A 252 4.81 -30.28 24.22
C LYS A 252 5.47 -29.90 25.54
N ASN A 253 4.80 -29.03 26.31
CA ASN A 253 5.21 -28.61 27.65
C ASN A 253 6.64 -28.03 27.69
N THR A 254 6.93 -27.16 26.73
CA THR A 254 8.25 -26.61 26.50
C THR A 254 8.36 -25.19 27.09
N MET A 255 9.56 -24.83 27.51
CA MET A 255 9.96 -23.48 27.89
C MET A 255 10.76 -22.83 26.76
N VAL A 256 10.48 -21.56 26.50
CA VAL A 256 11.35 -20.67 25.71
C VAL A 256 11.80 -19.52 26.60
N LEU A 257 13.11 -19.39 26.80
CA LEU A 257 13.72 -18.26 27.51
C LEU A 257 14.35 -17.31 26.50
N ILE A 258 13.99 -16.03 26.61
CA ILE A 258 14.51 -14.95 25.78
C ILE A 258 15.22 -13.97 26.71
N ILE A 259 16.50 -13.71 26.46
CA ILE A 259 17.32 -12.73 27.20
C ILE A 259 17.84 -11.67 26.23
N ASN A 260 17.62 -10.40 26.56
CA ASN A 260 18.05 -9.25 25.77
C ASN A 260 17.67 -9.35 24.28
N GLY A 261 16.46 -9.86 24.01
CA GLY A 261 15.91 -10.00 22.66
C GLY A 261 16.46 -11.19 21.86
N LYS A 262 17.22 -12.09 22.47
CA LYS A 262 17.71 -13.34 21.84
C LYS A 262 17.14 -14.55 22.56
N ILE A 263 16.87 -15.61 21.81
CA ILE A 263 16.51 -16.91 22.39
C ILE A 263 17.76 -17.47 23.07
N ASP A 264 17.65 -17.72 24.36
CA ASP A 264 18.71 -18.24 25.21
C ASP A 264 18.55 -19.75 25.45
N TYR A 265 17.31 -20.20 25.66
CA TYR A 265 16.99 -21.61 25.90
C TYR A 265 15.66 -22.02 25.26
N VAL A 266 15.62 -23.23 24.73
CA VAL A 266 14.41 -23.93 24.28
C VAL A 266 14.48 -25.37 24.76
N GLY A 267 13.51 -25.83 25.55
CA GLY A 267 13.52 -27.20 26.06
C GLY A 267 12.54 -27.44 27.21
N ALA A 268 12.79 -28.49 28.00
CA ALA A 268 11.96 -28.80 29.16
C ALA A 268 11.91 -27.61 30.14
N ILE A 269 10.82 -27.49 30.90
CA ILE A 269 10.68 -26.41 31.87
C ILE A 269 11.74 -26.56 32.96
N ASP A 270 12.70 -25.64 32.98
CA ASP A 270 13.69 -25.49 34.03
C ASP A 270 13.57 -24.09 34.67
N ARG A 271 12.89 -24.03 35.80
CA ARG A 271 12.65 -22.76 36.51
C ARG A 271 13.93 -22.15 37.08
N SER A 272 15.01 -22.92 37.23
CA SER A 272 16.28 -22.41 37.74
C SER A 272 17.00 -21.47 36.75
N LEU A 273 16.69 -21.62 35.45
CA LEU A 273 17.24 -20.76 34.40
C LEU A 273 16.53 -19.40 34.29
N ILE A 274 15.36 -19.24 34.92
CA ILE A 274 14.53 -18.04 34.76
C ILE A 274 15.02 -16.94 35.72
N PRO A 275 15.51 -15.79 35.22
CA PRO A 275 15.90 -14.67 36.08
C PRO A 275 14.70 -14.17 36.91
N PRO A 276 14.89 -13.75 38.18
CA PRO A 276 13.80 -13.30 39.04
C PRO A 276 12.95 -12.14 38.46
N ALA A 277 13.55 -11.27 37.64
CA ALA A 277 12.88 -10.15 37.00
C ALA A 277 12.31 -10.46 35.60
N ALA A 278 12.33 -11.72 35.17
CA ALA A 278 11.81 -12.12 33.87
C ALA A 278 10.29 -11.97 33.81
N HIS A 279 9.80 -11.49 32.67
CA HIS A 279 8.37 -11.49 32.38
C HIS A 279 7.94 -12.92 32.01
N VAL A 280 7.07 -13.51 32.81
CA VAL A 280 6.61 -14.89 32.61
C VAL A 280 5.28 -14.90 31.86
N ILE A 281 5.22 -15.66 30.77
CA ILE A 281 4.02 -15.89 29.96
C ILE A 281 3.63 -17.35 30.09
N ASP A 282 2.39 -17.62 30.53
CA ASP A 282 1.81 -18.96 30.51
C ASP A 282 1.24 -19.29 29.13
N ALA A 283 1.88 -20.25 28.45
CA ALA A 283 1.48 -20.76 27.16
C ALA A 283 0.83 -22.16 27.24
N SER A 284 0.41 -22.59 28.43
CA SER A 284 -0.33 -23.84 28.61
C SER A 284 -1.53 -23.91 27.67
N ASN A 285 -1.71 -25.05 27.01
CA ASN A 285 -2.75 -25.29 25.99
C ASN A 285 -2.67 -24.34 24.77
N LYS A 286 -1.50 -23.74 24.51
CA LYS A 286 -1.25 -22.91 23.32
C LYS A 286 -0.12 -23.50 22.47
N PHE A 287 -0.10 -23.10 21.21
CA PHE A 287 1.03 -23.36 20.32
C PHE A 287 2.03 -22.20 20.36
N LEU A 288 3.30 -22.54 20.22
CA LEU A 288 4.39 -21.60 20.06
C LEU A 288 4.96 -21.77 18.65
N ILE A 289 4.96 -20.68 17.89
CA ILE A 289 5.51 -20.62 16.54
C ILE A 289 6.59 -19.54 16.48
N PRO A 290 7.54 -19.64 15.54
CA PRO A 290 8.40 -18.50 15.21
C PRO A 290 7.55 -17.28 14.82
N GLY A 291 8.08 -16.08 15.06
CA GLY A 291 7.48 -14.86 14.53
C GLY A 291 7.36 -14.95 13.01
N LEU A 292 6.22 -14.53 12.46
CA LEU A 292 5.93 -14.72 11.05
C LEU A 292 6.78 -13.78 10.18
N TRP A 293 7.11 -14.25 8.98
CA TRP A 293 7.81 -13.46 7.96
C TRP A 293 6.87 -13.23 6.77
N ASP A 294 6.61 -11.97 6.44
CA ASP A 294 5.99 -11.62 5.18
C ASP A 294 7.09 -11.39 4.14
N MET A 295 7.22 -12.34 3.20
CA MET A 295 8.31 -12.37 2.22
C MET A 295 8.01 -11.55 0.95
N HIS A 296 6.80 -11.01 0.82
CA HIS A 296 6.44 -10.16 -0.32
C HIS A 296 5.38 -9.13 0.11
N ALA A 297 5.85 -8.07 0.75
CA ALA A 297 5.01 -6.94 1.10
C ALA A 297 5.37 -5.70 0.28
N HIS A 298 4.47 -4.72 0.35
CA HIS A 298 4.74 -3.37 -0.08
C HIS A 298 4.26 -2.39 1.00
N ILE A 299 5.20 -1.79 1.73
CA ILE A 299 4.93 -0.89 2.84
C ILE A 299 4.80 0.53 2.30
N PHE A 300 3.72 0.82 1.56
CA PHE A 300 3.48 2.17 1.03
C PHE A 300 3.09 3.19 2.10
N HIS A 301 2.66 2.70 3.27
CA HIS A 301 2.23 3.51 4.41
C HIS A 301 2.88 2.98 5.68
N PRO A 302 3.47 3.84 6.52
CA PRO A 302 4.18 3.40 7.74
C PRO A 302 3.32 2.57 8.69
N SER A 303 2.01 2.83 8.79
CA SER A 303 1.11 2.05 9.64
C SER A 303 0.94 0.60 9.22
N TYR A 304 1.37 0.21 8.03
CA TYR A 304 1.40 -1.20 7.63
C TYR A 304 2.40 -2.00 8.48
N LEU A 305 3.46 -1.36 9.00
CA LEU A 305 4.40 -1.98 9.93
C LEU A 305 3.69 -2.39 11.23
N GLN A 306 2.88 -1.50 11.81
CA GLN A 306 2.11 -1.84 13.01
C GLN A 306 1.08 -2.92 12.74
N LYS A 307 0.38 -2.86 11.60
CA LYS A 307 -0.59 -3.89 11.21
C LYS A 307 0.07 -5.26 11.05
N ALA A 308 1.28 -5.31 10.47
CA ALA A 308 2.08 -6.53 10.37
C ALA A 308 2.41 -7.10 11.77
N LEU A 309 2.86 -6.27 12.71
CA LEU A 309 3.10 -6.74 14.07
C LEU A 309 1.84 -7.27 14.76
N LEU A 310 0.71 -6.55 14.63
CA LEU A 310 -0.57 -6.95 15.21
C LEU A 310 -1.09 -8.28 14.63
N SER A 311 -0.70 -8.64 13.41
CA SER A 311 -1.01 -9.93 12.79
C SER A 311 0.03 -11.03 13.07
N GLY A 312 1.04 -10.74 13.90
CA GLY A 312 2.09 -11.70 14.27
C GLY A 312 3.30 -11.73 13.32
N VAL A 313 3.36 -10.84 12.33
CA VAL A 313 4.49 -10.68 11.40
C VAL A 313 5.57 -9.83 12.06
N THR A 314 6.70 -10.46 12.36
CA THR A 314 7.85 -9.82 13.04
C THR A 314 8.96 -9.41 12.06
N SER A 315 8.89 -9.86 10.81
CA SER A 315 9.82 -9.49 9.74
C SER A 315 9.06 -9.31 8.44
N VAL A 316 9.37 -8.23 7.72
CA VAL A 316 8.75 -7.91 6.43
C VAL A 316 9.84 -7.68 5.39
N ARG A 317 9.67 -8.30 4.23
CA ARG A 317 10.45 -8.01 3.03
C ARG A 317 9.65 -7.09 2.11
N ASP A 318 10.00 -5.81 2.11
CA ASP A 318 9.43 -4.83 1.18
C ASP A 318 10.05 -5.03 -0.21
N MET A 319 9.19 -5.33 -1.18
CA MET A 319 9.58 -5.69 -2.53
C MET A 319 9.44 -4.49 -3.47
N GLY A 320 9.95 -3.33 -3.08
CA GLY A 320 10.08 -2.17 -3.95
C GLY A 320 9.03 -1.10 -3.69
N ASN A 321 9.52 0.13 -3.63
CA ASN A 321 8.78 1.34 -3.27
C ASN A 321 9.49 2.57 -3.87
N GLU A 322 8.95 3.77 -3.63
CA GLU A 322 9.63 5.02 -3.91
C GLU A 322 10.92 5.15 -3.08
N PHE A 323 12.02 5.57 -3.71
CA PHE A 323 13.33 5.59 -3.06
C PHE A 323 13.33 6.46 -1.79
N ASP A 324 12.86 7.70 -1.88
CA ASP A 324 12.97 8.65 -0.76
C ASP A 324 12.08 8.23 0.42
N PHE A 325 10.88 7.70 0.15
CA PHE A 325 10.02 7.11 1.18
C PHE A 325 10.70 5.91 1.85
N LEU A 326 11.25 4.99 1.06
CA LEU A 326 11.84 3.74 1.55
C LEU A 326 13.06 3.99 2.45
N VAL A 327 13.92 4.94 2.07
CA VAL A 327 15.09 5.33 2.88
C VAL A 327 14.65 5.90 4.23
N GLN A 328 13.67 6.80 4.24
CA GLN A 328 13.20 7.41 5.48
C GLN A 328 12.50 6.40 6.40
N LEU A 329 11.69 5.50 5.83
CA LEU A 329 11.07 4.41 6.55
C LEU A 329 12.13 3.48 7.17
N LYS A 330 13.14 3.09 6.38
CA LYS A 330 14.26 2.27 6.86
C LYS A 330 15.04 2.94 7.99
N ASP A 331 15.31 4.24 7.88
CA ASP A 331 15.98 5.00 8.93
C ASP A 331 15.16 5.05 10.22
N MET A 332 13.84 5.26 10.11
CA MET A 332 12.93 5.26 11.26
C MET A 332 12.92 3.89 11.98
N VAL A 333 12.83 2.80 11.22
CA VAL A 333 12.87 1.43 11.74
C VAL A 333 14.25 1.10 12.34
N GLY A 334 15.34 1.45 11.64
CA GLY A 334 16.71 1.18 12.05
C GLY A 334 17.10 1.89 13.35
N LYS A 335 16.60 3.12 13.55
CA LYS A 335 16.75 3.87 14.81
C LYS A 335 15.87 3.35 15.95
N LYS A 336 15.02 2.34 15.70
CA LYS A 336 14.04 1.79 16.65
C LYS A 336 13.16 2.88 17.29
N SER A 337 12.88 3.94 16.53
CA SER A 337 12.09 5.08 17.01
C SER A 337 10.60 4.77 17.11
N VAL A 338 10.17 3.67 16.49
CA VAL A 338 8.79 3.17 16.45
C VAL A 338 8.83 1.64 16.51
N PRO A 339 7.85 0.99 17.15
CA PRO A 339 7.67 -0.45 17.04
C PRO A 339 7.38 -0.84 15.60
N SER A 340 8.10 -1.83 15.12
CA SER A 340 8.06 -2.26 13.72
C SER A 340 8.57 -3.69 13.62
N PRO A 341 8.13 -4.45 12.60
CA PRO A 341 8.82 -5.67 12.22
C PRO A 341 10.22 -5.30 11.70
N ASN A 342 11.12 -6.27 11.65
CA ASN A 342 12.37 -6.10 10.93
C ASN A 342 12.05 -5.80 9.46
N LEU A 343 12.57 -4.69 8.93
CA LEU A 343 12.32 -4.27 7.56
C LEU A 343 13.51 -4.63 6.66
N TYR A 344 13.25 -5.49 5.68
CA TYR A 344 14.20 -5.87 4.63
C TYR A 344 13.72 -5.31 3.30
N ALA A 345 14.29 -4.20 2.86
CA ALA A 345 13.84 -3.47 1.68
C ALA A 345 14.65 -3.82 0.41
N ALA A 346 13.95 -3.98 -0.71
CA ALA A 346 14.53 -4.10 -2.04
C ALA A 346 14.38 -2.78 -2.83
N GLY A 347 15.42 -2.39 -3.55
CA GLY A 347 15.34 -1.27 -4.50
C GLY A 347 14.51 -1.69 -5.71
N LEU A 348 13.72 -0.79 -6.30
CA LEU A 348 12.91 -1.08 -7.48
C LEU A 348 13.61 -0.60 -8.74
N LEU A 349 13.78 -1.50 -9.74
CA LEU A 349 14.22 -1.17 -11.09
C LEU A 349 13.26 -1.75 -12.13
N ASP A 350 12.84 -0.92 -13.09
CA ASP A 350 12.10 -1.38 -14.25
C ASP A 350 12.67 -0.82 -15.56
N GLY A 351 12.36 -1.48 -16.67
CA GLY A 351 12.63 -0.93 -18.00
C GLY A 351 11.60 0.12 -18.41
N LYS A 352 11.86 0.81 -19.52
CA LYS A 352 10.94 1.81 -20.09
C LYS A 352 9.91 1.13 -21.00
N SER A 353 8.64 1.22 -20.64
CA SER A 353 7.48 0.75 -21.40
C SER A 353 6.21 1.48 -20.93
N PRO A 354 5.08 1.35 -21.63
CA PRO A 354 3.79 1.82 -21.11
C PRO A 354 3.39 1.19 -19.77
N ALA A 355 3.95 0.04 -19.41
CA ALA A 355 3.68 -0.67 -18.17
C ALA A 355 4.72 -0.40 -17.05
N THR A 356 5.67 0.52 -17.28
CA THR A 356 6.73 0.86 -16.32
C THR A 356 6.18 1.13 -14.93
N LEU A 357 6.77 0.48 -13.93
CA LEU A 357 6.48 0.73 -12.53
C LEU A 357 7.55 1.63 -11.89
N GLY A 358 7.12 2.70 -11.24
CA GLY A 358 8.01 3.65 -10.56
C GLY A 358 8.83 4.53 -11.51
N THR A 359 9.68 5.37 -10.93
CA THR A 359 10.50 6.37 -11.64
C THR A 359 11.96 5.97 -11.80
N THR A 360 12.42 4.92 -11.08
CA THR A 360 13.82 4.46 -11.15
C THR A 360 13.96 3.42 -12.26
N LEU A 361 14.63 3.81 -13.34
CA LEU A 361 14.69 3.02 -14.58
C LEU A 361 16.01 2.26 -14.74
N ALA A 362 15.95 1.24 -15.60
CA ALA A 362 17.08 0.46 -16.08
C ALA A 362 17.10 0.48 -17.61
N THR A 363 17.37 1.64 -18.21
CA THR A 363 17.34 1.83 -19.67
C THR A 363 18.71 1.67 -20.33
N ASN A 364 19.80 2.01 -19.64
CA ASN A 364 21.16 1.98 -20.17
C ASN A 364 22.19 1.63 -19.08
N PRO A 365 23.43 1.23 -19.45
CA PRO A 365 24.43 0.76 -18.49
C PRO A 365 24.79 1.77 -17.39
N GLU A 366 24.91 3.05 -17.72
CA GLU A 366 25.32 4.07 -16.74
C GLU A 366 24.20 4.34 -15.72
N GLU A 367 22.95 4.42 -16.19
CA GLU A 367 21.78 4.53 -15.32
C GLU A 367 21.64 3.31 -14.39
N ILE A 368 21.85 2.09 -14.90
CA ILE A 368 21.81 0.85 -14.10
C ILE A 368 22.85 0.90 -12.98
N LYS A 369 24.12 1.23 -13.31
CA LYS A 369 25.20 1.33 -12.32
C LYS A 369 24.91 2.39 -11.27
N ALA A 370 24.43 3.56 -11.69
CA ALA A 370 24.10 4.65 -10.79
C ALA A 370 22.97 4.26 -9.83
N ASN A 371 21.91 3.63 -10.33
CA ASN A 371 20.76 3.27 -9.49
C ASN A 371 21.06 2.11 -8.54
N VAL A 372 21.77 1.07 -8.98
CA VAL A 372 22.18 -0.04 -8.09
C VAL A 372 23.09 0.47 -6.98
N ARG A 373 24.08 1.31 -7.31
CA ARG A 373 24.95 1.98 -6.33
C ARG A 373 24.15 2.83 -5.36
N ARG A 374 23.21 3.64 -5.85
CA ARG A 374 22.34 4.49 -5.01
C ARG A 374 21.57 3.65 -3.97
N TYR A 375 21.00 2.51 -4.39
CA TYR A 375 20.32 1.60 -3.45
C TYR A 375 21.29 0.93 -2.46
N HIS A 376 22.49 0.54 -2.90
CA HIS A 376 23.53 0.02 -2.02
C HIS A 376 23.96 1.05 -0.95
N GLU A 377 24.21 2.29 -1.36
CA GLU A 377 24.61 3.39 -0.48
C GLU A 377 23.51 3.75 0.54
N ALA A 378 22.24 3.55 0.19
CA ALA A 378 21.11 3.61 1.12
C ALA A 378 21.00 2.41 2.09
N GLY A 379 21.90 1.42 1.97
CA GLY A 379 21.97 0.24 2.82
C GLY A 379 20.96 -0.85 2.48
N LEU A 380 20.44 -0.88 1.24
CA LEU A 380 19.60 -1.98 0.77
C LEU A 380 20.49 -3.14 0.33
N THR A 381 19.96 -4.35 0.43
CA THR A 381 20.67 -5.60 0.11
C THR A 381 20.08 -6.35 -1.08
N GLN A 382 19.02 -5.81 -1.67
CA GLN A 382 18.27 -6.45 -2.75
C GLN A 382 17.90 -5.41 -3.82
N ILE A 383 17.89 -5.84 -5.08
CA ILE A 383 17.33 -5.12 -6.22
C ILE A 383 16.19 -5.96 -6.79
N LYS A 384 14.96 -5.44 -6.77
CA LYS A 384 13.81 -6.00 -7.45
C LYS A 384 13.77 -5.53 -8.90
N VAL A 385 13.82 -6.48 -9.82
CA VAL A 385 13.55 -6.26 -11.24
C VAL A 385 12.06 -6.45 -11.55
N TYR A 386 11.55 -5.67 -12.49
CA TYR A 386 10.15 -5.69 -12.90
C TYR A 386 9.96 -6.05 -14.39
N SER A 387 8.71 -6.14 -14.82
CA SER A 387 8.32 -6.80 -16.08
C SER A 387 8.83 -6.16 -17.37
N SER A 388 9.26 -4.90 -17.36
CA SER A 388 9.72 -4.16 -18.54
C SER A 388 11.24 -4.24 -18.75
N VAL A 389 11.99 -4.86 -17.83
CA VAL A 389 13.45 -5.00 -17.93
C VAL A 389 13.81 -5.92 -19.12
N SER A 390 14.69 -5.44 -20.01
CA SER A 390 15.19 -6.27 -21.11
C SER A 390 16.22 -7.30 -20.60
N LYS A 391 16.39 -8.41 -21.31
CA LYS A 391 17.42 -9.42 -21.02
C LYS A 391 18.82 -8.81 -20.81
N LYS A 392 19.26 -7.96 -21.75
CA LYS A 392 20.55 -7.26 -21.67
C LYS A 392 20.68 -6.43 -20.39
N ASN A 393 19.62 -5.70 -20.04
CA ASN A 393 19.65 -4.85 -18.85
C ASN A 393 19.56 -5.67 -17.57
N PHE A 394 18.88 -6.81 -17.57
CA PHE A 394 18.90 -7.76 -16.47
C PHE A 394 20.32 -8.26 -16.18
N ASP A 395 21.06 -8.70 -17.21
CA ASP A 395 22.43 -9.19 -17.04
C ASP A 395 23.34 -8.10 -16.42
N LEU A 396 23.20 -6.85 -16.89
CA LEU A 396 23.93 -5.70 -16.35
C LEU A 396 23.55 -5.40 -14.89
N ILE A 397 22.26 -5.51 -14.53
CA ILE A 397 21.81 -5.34 -13.15
C ILE A 397 22.44 -6.41 -12.25
N VAL A 398 22.46 -7.66 -12.69
CA VAL A 398 23.06 -8.76 -11.92
C VAL A 398 24.56 -8.53 -11.73
N ASP A 399 25.27 -8.16 -12.79
CA ASP A 399 26.72 -7.92 -12.72
C ASP A 399 27.06 -6.78 -11.77
N GLU A 400 26.29 -5.69 -11.78
CA GLU A 400 26.50 -4.59 -10.84
C GLU A 400 26.08 -4.98 -9.41
N ALA A 401 24.94 -5.64 -9.22
CA ALA A 401 24.47 -6.08 -7.91
C ALA A 401 25.47 -7.02 -7.22
N LYS A 402 26.11 -7.93 -7.98
CA LYS A 402 27.18 -8.81 -7.50
C LYS A 402 28.36 -8.04 -6.93
N ARG A 403 28.76 -6.90 -7.52
CA ARG A 403 29.86 -6.06 -7.01
C ARG A 403 29.59 -5.53 -5.61
N TYR A 404 28.32 -5.29 -5.29
CA TYR A 404 27.85 -4.81 -4.00
C TYR A 404 27.33 -5.92 -3.08
N LYS A 405 27.44 -7.20 -3.48
CA LYS A 405 26.88 -8.36 -2.77
C LYS A 405 25.37 -8.24 -2.53
N MET A 406 24.67 -7.56 -3.43
CA MET A 406 23.21 -7.45 -3.42
C MET A 406 22.59 -8.62 -4.16
N GLN A 407 21.40 -9.04 -3.72
CA GLN A 407 20.61 -10.05 -4.42
C GLN A 407 19.73 -9.39 -5.49
N VAL A 408 19.49 -10.10 -6.59
CA VAL A 408 18.50 -9.71 -7.61
C VAL A 408 17.25 -10.57 -7.44
N VAL A 409 16.11 -9.93 -7.29
CA VAL A 409 14.83 -10.59 -6.98
C VAL A 409 13.71 -10.02 -7.86
N GLY A 410 12.51 -10.60 -7.85
CA GLY A 410 11.32 -9.94 -8.39
C GLY A 410 10.62 -10.68 -9.51
N HIS A 411 10.17 -9.93 -10.53
CA HIS A 411 9.34 -10.46 -11.60
C HIS A 411 10.17 -11.26 -12.60
N LEU A 412 9.52 -12.18 -13.30
CA LEU A 412 10.03 -12.66 -14.59
C LEU A 412 9.71 -11.57 -15.64
N PRO A 413 10.71 -10.96 -16.29
CA PRO A 413 10.45 -10.02 -17.36
C PRO A 413 9.71 -10.66 -18.53
N THR A 414 8.89 -9.87 -19.20
CA THR A 414 7.94 -10.37 -20.21
C THR A 414 8.67 -10.95 -21.41
N GLY A 415 8.22 -12.12 -21.89
CA GLY A 415 8.74 -12.74 -23.12
C GLY A 415 9.97 -13.62 -22.95
N TYR A 416 10.32 -14.00 -21.71
CA TYR A 416 11.48 -14.85 -21.42
C TYR A 416 11.15 -16.06 -20.54
N THR A 417 12.07 -17.04 -20.50
CA THR A 417 11.93 -18.25 -19.70
C THR A 417 12.57 -18.11 -18.33
N LEU A 418 11.98 -18.72 -17.31
CA LEU A 418 12.50 -18.70 -15.93
C LEU A 418 13.93 -19.28 -15.84
N GLY A 419 14.23 -20.35 -16.60
CA GLY A 419 15.54 -20.99 -16.57
C GLY A 419 16.68 -20.05 -16.94
N TYR A 420 16.47 -19.11 -17.87
CA TYR A 420 17.47 -18.09 -18.17
C TYR A 420 17.80 -17.24 -16.94
N PHE A 421 16.78 -16.72 -16.26
CA PHE A 421 16.95 -15.79 -15.14
C PHE A 421 17.60 -16.46 -13.93
N ILE A 422 17.21 -17.69 -13.60
CA ILE A 422 17.85 -18.46 -12.52
C ILE A 422 19.33 -18.68 -12.83
N ASN A 423 19.64 -19.17 -14.04
CA ASN A 423 21.03 -19.46 -14.44
C ASN A 423 21.90 -18.20 -14.51
N ASN A 424 21.28 -17.03 -14.71
CA ASN A 424 21.97 -15.75 -14.81
C ASN A 424 21.86 -14.89 -13.55
N GLY A 425 21.51 -15.47 -12.39
CA GLY A 425 21.69 -14.82 -11.08
C GLY A 425 20.45 -14.20 -10.45
N LEU A 426 19.24 -14.57 -10.88
CA LEU A 426 18.02 -14.28 -10.11
C LEU A 426 18.00 -15.12 -8.83
N ASN A 427 17.95 -14.47 -7.66
CA ASN A 427 17.96 -15.11 -6.36
C ASN A 427 16.56 -15.50 -5.85
N SER A 428 15.51 -14.79 -6.27
CA SER A 428 14.13 -15.05 -5.82
C SER A 428 13.11 -14.57 -6.86
N LEU A 429 12.21 -15.47 -7.27
CA LEU A 429 11.08 -15.15 -8.14
C LEU A 429 9.84 -14.77 -7.33
N SER A 430 9.19 -13.69 -7.73
CA SER A 430 7.89 -13.25 -7.21
C SER A 430 6.77 -13.60 -8.18
N HIS A 431 5.58 -13.85 -7.62
CA HIS A 431 4.34 -14.16 -8.32
C HIS A 431 4.46 -15.32 -9.35
N ILE A 432 4.31 -16.55 -8.86
CA ILE A 432 4.47 -17.78 -9.67
C ILE A 432 3.62 -17.82 -10.95
N HIS A 433 2.55 -17.03 -11.04
CA HIS A 433 1.72 -16.94 -12.26
C HIS A 433 2.49 -16.40 -13.48
N PHE A 434 3.51 -15.56 -13.30
CA PHE A 434 4.37 -15.13 -14.41
C PHE A 434 5.16 -16.29 -15.01
N PHE A 435 5.49 -17.30 -14.20
CA PHE A 435 6.04 -18.55 -14.71
C PHE A 435 4.94 -19.39 -15.36
N MET A 436 3.82 -19.64 -14.67
CA MET A 436 2.75 -20.52 -15.15
C MET A 436 2.14 -20.09 -16.49
N ASN A 437 2.02 -18.78 -16.75
CA ASN A 437 1.49 -18.26 -18.01
C ASN A 437 2.42 -18.49 -19.21
N ASN A 438 3.70 -18.78 -18.96
CA ASN A 438 4.71 -19.03 -19.98
C ASN A 438 5.01 -20.54 -20.16
N ILE A 439 4.31 -21.42 -19.45
CA ILE A 439 4.44 -22.88 -19.60
C ILE A 439 3.44 -23.39 -20.64
N LYS A 440 3.93 -24.09 -21.67
CA LYS A 440 3.10 -25.01 -22.45
C LYS A 440 2.92 -26.29 -21.64
N TRP A 441 1.78 -26.44 -20.98
CA TRP A 441 1.49 -27.58 -20.08
C TRP A 441 1.51 -28.95 -20.77
N SER A 442 1.44 -28.99 -22.11
CA SER A 442 1.52 -30.23 -22.90
C SER A 442 2.92 -30.86 -22.97
N SER A 443 3.95 -30.25 -22.38
CA SER A 443 5.35 -30.72 -22.46
C SER A 443 6.06 -30.82 -21.11
N VAL A 444 5.33 -30.87 -19.99
CA VAL A 444 5.94 -30.96 -18.66
C VAL A 444 5.58 -32.30 -18.01
N ASP A 445 6.50 -33.26 -18.10
CA ASP A 445 6.53 -34.41 -17.19
C ASP A 445 6.90 -33.90 -15.78
N LEU A 446 5.87 -33.68 -14.96
CA LEU A 446 5.97 -33.08 -13.62
C LEU A 446 6.70 -33.93 -12.56
N VAL A 447 7.30 -35.07 -12.92
CA VAL A 447 7.91 -36.00 -11.96
C VAL A 447 9.44 -35.80 -11.82
N ALA A 448 10.11 -35.16 -12.77
CA ALA A 448 11.59 -35.10 -12.76
C ALA A 448 12.21 -33.94 -11.95
N ALA A 449 11.44 -32.91 -11.57
CA ALA A 449 11.97 -31.71 -10.90
C ALA A 449 12.14 -31.83 -9.38
N ASN A 450 11.77 -32.97 -8.77
CA ASN A 450 11.75 -33.13 -7.31
C ASN A 450 13.04 -33.75 -6.72
N LYS A 451 14.08 -34.01 -7.53
CA LYS A 451 15.31 -34.68 -7.05
C LYS A 451 16.55 -33.79 -6.92
N THR A 452 16.51 -32.54 -7.39
CA THR A 452 17.71 -31.67 -7.43
C THR A 452 17.62 -30.40 -6.57
N LEU A 453 16.52 -30.23 -5.84
CA LEU A 453 16.31 -29.09 -4.92
C LEU A 453 16.40 -29.47 -3.43
N LEU A 454 16.74 -30.73 -3.12
CA LEU A 454 16.87 -31.24 -1.75
C LEU A 454 18.22 -31.92 -1.44
N ASP A 455 19.21 -31.76 -2.32
CA ASP A 455 20.64 -31.97 -2.01
C ASP A 455 21.34 -30.60 -2.06
#